data_AF-A0A2V1HRH8-F1
#
_entry.id   AF-A0A2V1HRH8-F1
#
_cell.length_a   1.000
_cell.length_b   1.000
_cell.length_c   1.000
_cell.angle_alpha   90.00
_cell.angle_beta   90.00
_cell.angle_gamma   90.00
#
_symmetry.space_group_name_H-M   'P 1'
#
loop_
_entity.id
_entity.type
_entity.pdbx_description
1 polymer ?
#
loop_
_entity_poly.entity_id
_entity_poly.type
_entity_poly.pdbx_seq_one_letter_code
_entity_poly.pdbx_strand_id
1 'polypeptide(L)'
;MRSDQDLRRHGPRPRGRGPGSPAPTAAQRRLLPVDIPRLRVGLILGRRRGHVPRARERRYAHLRERTVIGLENCPADPAGGSDDEGFTLIELLVYIALLGVVLAVVSSILISAVQGQGKVASLNTSASAGQVAARSLVEGVRNASGFKVSALTAGGQLVQARVGSASPGGAIAWRCQSWYYSVSAGAILTRSSRTGLVAAPGSDIAGWTKVATGVSVPTGVAAPFVGASSRLSIDFQIAGTGGTKLRIATTTTSSAQTDTTTGPATCY
;
A
#
# COMPACT_ATOMS: atom_id res chain seq x y z
N MET A 1 -34.71 -79.94 73.84
CA MET A 1 -33.77 -81.07 73.63
C MET A 1 -32.96 -80.73 72.39
N ARG A 2 -31.83 -80.03 72.48
CA ARG A 2 -30.43 -80.49 72.75
C ARG A 2 -29.92 -81.55 71.75
N SER A 3 -29.07 -81.11 70.81
CA SER A 3 -27.90 -81.75 70.16
C SER A 3 -27.60 -80.90 68.91
N ASP A 4 -26.58 -80.04 68.78
CA ASP A 4 -25.14 -80.06 69.11
C ASP A 4 -24.25 -80.81 68.09
N GLN A 5 -23.10 -80.19 67.78
CA GLN A 5 -22.00 -80.53 66.83
C GLN A 5 -22.19 -80.13 65.36
N ASP A 6 -21.55 -79.09 64.80
CA ASP A 6 -20.17 -78.54 64.86
C ASP A 6 -19.15 -79.37 64.05
N LEU A 7 -18.73 -78.86 62.88
CA LEU A 7 -17.37 -79.04 62.38
C LEU A 7 -16.97 -78.00 61.32
N ARG A 8 -15.99 -77.20 61.74
CA ARG A 8 -15.29 -76.10 61.09
C ARG A 8 -14.23 -76.58 60.09
N ARG A 9 -13.99 -75.81 59.03
CA ARG A 9 -12.64 -75.44 58.49
C ARG A 9 -12.78 -74.08 57.77
N HIS A 10 -12.36 -72.94 58.34
CA HIS A 10 -11.01 -72.37 58.47
C HIS A 10 -10.22 -72.15 57.16
N GLY A 11 -10.08 -70.87 56.77
CA GLY A 11 -9.04 -70.33 55.88
C GLY A 11 -9.18 -68.80 55.71
N PRO A 12 -8.11 -67.97 55.68
CA PRO A 12 -8.11 -66.62 56.28
C PRO A 12 -8.13 -65.41 55.30
N ARG A 13 -8.49 -64.23 55.86
CA ARG A 13 -8.37 -62.86 55.30
C ARG A 13 -6.91 -62.35 55.35
N PRO A 14 -6.46 -61.34 54.56
CA PRO A 14 -6.62 -59.89 54.92
C PRO A 14 -6.83 -58.95 53.70
N ARG A 15 -7.64 -57.88 53.76
CA ARG A 15 -7.39 -56.50 54.27
C ARG A 15 -6.14 -55.76 53.72
N GLY A 16 -6.40 -54.80 52.84
CA GLY A 16 -5.71 -53.51 52.67
C GLY A 16 -6.69 -52.61 51.91
N ARG A 17 -7.29 -51.53 52.40
CA ARG A 17 -6.87 -50.35 53.21
C ARG A 17 -5.71 -49.58 52.59
N GLY A 18 -6.05 -48.51 51.88
CA GLY A 18 -5.13 -47.43 51.54
C GLY A 18 -5.59 -46.57 50.36
N PRO A 19 -6.18 -45.38 50.58
CA PRO A 19 -6.47 -44.40 49.55
C PRO A 19 -5.19 -43.62 49.23
N GLY A 20 -4.83 -43.55 47.95
CA GLY A 20 -3.64 -42.85 47.47
C GLY A 20 -3.97 -41.93 46.31
N SER A 21 -4.65 -40.81 46.60
CA SER A 21 -4.58 -39.62 45.76
C SER A 21 -3.44 -38.75 46.25
N PRO A 22 -2.38 -38.57 45.46
CA PRO A 22 -1.60 -37.35 45.48
C PRO A 22 -1.87 -36.48 44.24
N ALA A 23 -2.26 -35.26 44.58
CA ALA A 23 -2.23 -33.97 43.89
C ALA A 23 -1.75 -33.83 42.42
N PRO A 24 -2.31 -32.84 41.70
CA PRO A 24 -1.86 -32.42 40.37
C PRO A 24 -0.42 -31.86 40.43
N THR A 25 0.42 -32.31 39.51
CA THR A 25 1.75 -31.74 39.29
C THR A 25 1.59 -30.33 38.70
N ALA A 26 1.55 -29.35 39.60
CA ALA A 26 1.90 -27.97 39.31
C ALA A 26 3.38 -27.94 38.90
N ALA A 27 3.65 -28.08 37.60
CA ALA A 27 4.95 -27.73 37.04
C ALA A 27 5.04 -26.20 37.02
N GLN A 28 5.48 -25.71 38.16
CA GLN A 28 5.85 -24.35 38.46
C GLN A 28 6.81 -23.83 37.39
N ARG A 29 6.38 -22.72 36.77
CA ARG A 29 7.20 -21.78 36.02
C ARG A 29 8.57 -21.62 36.68
N ARG A 30 9.61 -22.18 36.07
CA ARG A 30 10.95 -21.60 36.12
C ARG A 30 11.06 -20.64 34.97
N LEU A 31 10.80 -19.37 35.29
CA LEU A 31 11.29 -18.24 34.52
C LEU A 31 12.81 -18.35 34.48
N LEU A 32 13.33 -18.81 33.34
CA LEU A 32 14.70 -18.50 32.98
C LEU A 32 14.75 -16.97 32.78
N PRO A 33 15.68 -16.25 33.44
CA PRO A 33 15.98 -14.90 33.02
C PRO A 33 16.56 -15.01 31.62
N VAL A 34 15.75 -14.70 30.60
CA VAL A 34 16.30 -14.33 29.30
C VAL A 34 16.99 -13.01 29.55
N ASP A 35 18.31 -13.08 29.64
CA ASP A 35 19.20 -11.94 29.65
C ASP A 35 19.00 -11.22 28.31
N ILE A 36 18.09 -10.26 28.30
CA ILE A 36 17.86 -9.36 27.17
C ILE A 36 19.12 -8.48 27.14
N PRO A 37 19.95 -8.53 26.09
CA PRO A 37 20.99 -7.52 25.94
C PRO A 37 20.29 -6.16 25.96
N ARG A 38 20.59 -5.37 26.99
CA ARG A 38 20.23 -3.95 27.07
C ARG A 38 20.81 -3.28 25.82
N LEU A 39 20.00 -3.22 24.77
CA LEU A 39 20.17 -2.27 23.69
C LEU A 39 20.07 -0.90 24.35
N ARG A 40 21.24 -0.34 24.67
CA ARG A 40 21.40 1.08 24.97
C ARG A 40 20.58 1.81 23.94
N VAL A 41 19.49 2.42 24.41
CA VAL A 41 18.85 3.55 23.77
C VAL A 41 19.91 4.66 23.77
N GLY A 42 20.79 4.59 22.77
CA GLY A 42 21.54 5.73 22.30
C GLY A 42 20.49 6.69 21.78
N LEU A 43 20.13 7.65 22.63
CA LEU A 43 19.36 8.83 22.29
C LEU A 43 20.21 9.63 21.30
N ILE A 44 20.27 9.17 20.05
CA ILE A 44 20.80 9.95 18.95
C ILE A 44 19.70 10.96 18.64
N LEU A 45 19.81 12.12 19.28
CA LEU A 45 19.28 13.38 18.76
C LEU A 45 19.90 13.62 17.38
N GLY A 46 19.36 12.92 16.39
CA GLY A 46 19.70 13.05 14.98
C GLY A 46 19.07 14.33 14.46
N ARG A 47 19.68 15.46 14.82
CA ARG A 47 19.45 16.77 14.19
C ARG A 47 19.88 16.66 12.72
N ARG A 48 19.02 16.10 11.86
CA ARG A 48 19.16 16.18 10.41
C ARG A 48 18.84 17.62 9.98
N ARG A 49 19.79 18.53 10.22
CA ARG A 49 19.99 19.67 9.32
C ARG A 49 20.41 19.05 7.99
N GLY A 50 19.50 19.03 7.03
CA GLY A 50 19.84 18.80 5.63
C GLY A 50 20.81 19.89 5.21
N HIS A 51 22.10 19.58 5.30
CA HIS A 51 23.17 20.33 4.69
C HIS A 51 23.01 20.13 3.18
N VAL A 52 22.40 21.11 2.51
CA VAL A 52 22.37 21.18 1.06
C VAL A 52 23.82 21.35 0.60
N PRO A 53 24.40 20.42 -0.17
CA PRO A 53 25.67 20.68 -0.81
C PRO A 53 25.46 21.78 -1.85
N ARG A 54 25.86 23.01 -1.50
CA ARG A 54 26.08 24.08 -2.47
C ARG A 54 27.28 23.68 -3.34
N ALA A 55 27.00 22.86 -4.33
CA ALA A 55 27.93 22.57 -5.40
C ALA A 55 27.92 23.76 -6.38
N ARG A 56 29.06 24.47 -6.41
CA ARG A 56 29.61 25.21 -7.55
C ARG A 56 28.76 26.32 -8.17
N GLU A 57 28.76 27.47 -7.51
CA GLU A 57 28.78 28.78 -8.17
C GLU A 57 30.05 29.52 -7.75
N ARG A 58 31.18 29.10 -8.31
CA ARG A 58 32.42 29.88 -8.34
C ARG A 58 33.13 29.56 -9.64
N ARG A 59 32.94 30.42 -10.62
CA ARG A 59 33.86 30.78 -11.72
C ARG A 59 33.06 31.56 -12.74
N TYR A 60 32.99 32.88 -12.59
CA TYR A 60 33.06 33.90 -13.65
C TYR A 60 33.26 35.27 -12.98
N ALA A 61 34.34 35.38 -12.20
CA ALA A 61 34.95 36.66 -11.90
C ALA A 61 36.32 36.61 -12.56
N HIS A 62 36.71 37.73 -13.16
CA HIS A 62 37.95 37.97 -13.92
C HIS A 62 37.86 37.63 -15.42
N LEU A 63 38.22 38.66 -16.20
CA LEU A 63 38.45 38.71 -17.65
C LEU A 63 37.27 39.13 -18.54
N ARG A 64 36.92 40.42 -18.48
CA ARG A 64 36.88 41.26 -19.69
C ARG A 64 36.84 42.75 -19.35
N GLU A 65 37.93 43.22 -18.77
CA GLU A 65 38.36 44.60 -18.95
C GLU A 65 39.16 44.62 -20.25
N ARG A 66 38.46 44.87 -21.37
CA ARG A 66 39.10 45.24 -22.64
C ARG A 66 38.62 46.64 -22.97
N THR A 67 39.47 47.58 -22.56
CA THR A 67 39.98 48.67 -23.41
C THR A 67 38.95 49.36 -24.29
N VAL A 68 38.54 50.54 -23.83
CA VAL A 68 37.98 51.61 -24.64
C VAL A 68 38.96 51.89 -25.78
N ILE A 69 38.65 51.38 -26.97
CA ILE A 69 39.29 51.75 -28.23
C ILE A 69 38.74 53.13 -28.59
N GLY A 70 39.65 54.03 -28.92
CA GLY A 70 39.40 55.45 -29.15
C GLY A 70 38.25 55.73 -30.13
N LEU A 71 37.45 56.72 -29.75
CA LEU A 71 36.69 57.55 -30.67
C LEU A 71 37.67 58.40 -31.48
N GLU A 72 38.25 57.84 -32.54
CA GLU A 72 38.90 58.61 -33.59
C GLU A 72 38.43 58.09 -34.95
N ASN A 73 37.61 58.92 -35.60
CA ASN A 73 37.27 58.94 -37.02
C ASN A 73 36.71 57.66 -37.67
N CYS A 74 35.39 57.65 -37.88
CA CYS A 74 34.82 57.16 -39.13
C CYS A 74 33.91 58.23 -39.74
N PRO A 75 33.98 58.42 -41.07
CA PRO A 75 33.34 59.52 -41.78
C PRO A 75 31.82 59.41 -41.72
N ALA A 76 31.15 60.55 -41.71
CA ALA A 76 29.73 60.65 -41.97
C ALA A 76 29.43 59.95 -43.31
N ASP A 77 28.77 58.79 -43.24
CA ASP A 77 28.22 58.13 -44.41
C ASP A 77 27.06 59.02 -44.92
N PRO A 78 27.08 59.47 -46.18
CA PRO A 78 26.02 60.29 -46.75
C PRO A 78 24.69 59.55 -46.71
N ALA A 79 23.64 60.32 -46.45
CA ALA A 79 22.23 59.96 -46.67
C ALA A 79 22.05 58.92 -47.79
N GLY A 80 21.88 57.66 -47.41
CA GLY A 80 21.48 56.56 -48.27
C GLY A 80 20.14 56.07 -47.79
N GLY A 81 19.09 56.52 -48.50
CA GLY A 81 17.68 56.12 -48.43
C GLY A 81 17.22 55.37 -47.19
N SER A 82 16.27 55.96 -46.46
CA SER A 82 15.21 55.10 -45.94
C SER A 82 14.61 54.43 -47.16
N ASP A 83 14.98 53.17 -47.40
CA ASP A 83 14.21 52.26 -48.24
C ASP A 83 12.88 52.04 -47.52
N ASP A 84 12.04 53.08 -47.52
CA ASP A 84 10.60 53.02 -47.32
C ASP A 84 10.01 52.32 -48.54
N GLU A 85 10.53 51.13 -48.84
CA GLU A 85 10.04 50.25 -49.89
C GLU A 85 8.81 49.59 -49.28
N GLY A 86 7.65 50.16 -49.60
CA GLY A 86 6.37 49.69 -49.07
C GLY A 86 6.21 48.20 -49.31
N PHE A 87 5.91 47.46 -48.24
CA PHE A 87 5.62 46.03 -48.32
C PHE A 87 4.60 45.76 -49.44
N THR A 88 5.00 44.97 -50.42
CA THR A 88 4.07 44.55 -51.47
C THR A 88 3.01 43.65 -50.86
N LEU A 89 1.75 43.78 -51.32
CA LEU A 89 0.63 42.99 -50.79
C LEU A 89 0.89 41.48 -50.88
N ILE A 90 1.61 41.05 -51.92
CA ILE A 90 1.99 39.66 -52.13
C ILE A 90 3.00 39.17 -51.09
N GLU A 91 3.96 40.00 -50.69
CA GLU A 91 4.98 39.65 -49.71
C GLU A 91 4.37 39.44 -48.31
N LEU A 92 3.45 40.33 -47.90
CA LEU A 92 2.69 40.15 -46.66
C LEU A 92 1.88 38.85 -46.66
N LEU A 93 1.29 38.48 -47.80
CA LEU A 93 0.52 37.24 -47.95
C LEU A 93 1.43 36.01 -47.79
N VAL A 94 2.61 36.01 -48.42
CA VAL A 94 3.60 34.93 -48.27
C VAL A 94 4.05 34.80 -46.81
N TYR A 95 4.30 35.90 -46.11
CA TYR A 95 4.66 35.85 -44.69
C TYR A 95 3.55 35.24 -43.82
N ILE A 96 2.29 35.62 -44.03
CA ILE A 96 1.16 35.05 -43.28
C ILE A 96 1.01 33.56 -43.59
N ALA A 97 1.20 33.15 -44.86
CA ALA A 97 1.17 31.75 -45.25
C ALA A 97 2.28 30.93 -44.56
N LEU A 98 3.53 31.43 -44.59
CA LEU A 98 4.66 30.79 -43.91
C LEU A 98 4.47 30.74 -42.39
N LEU A 99 4.00 31.83 -41.78
CA LEU A 99 3.69 31.87 -40.35
C LEU A 99 2.62 30.85 -39.98
N GLY A 100 1.57 30.71 -40.81
CA GLY A 100 0.53 29.70 -40.62
C GLY A 100 1.09 28.28 -40.59
N VAL A 101 2.03 27.95 -41.48
CA VAL A 101 2.71 26.64 -41.50
C VAL A 101 3.52 26.42 -40.22
N VAL A 102 4.30 27.43 -39.79
CA VAL A 102 5.11 27.34 -38.56
C VAL A 102 4.19 27.15 -37.33
N LEU A 103 3.11 27.92 -37.24
CA LEU A 103 2.14 27.79 -36.16
C LEU A 103 1.49 26.41 -36.15
N ALA A 104 1.11 25.86 -37.32
CA ALA A 104 0.54 24.52 -37.40
C ALA A 104 1.50 23.44 -36.87
N VAL A 105 2.79 23.52 -37.20
CA VAL A 105 3.81 22.60 -36.68
C VAL A 105 3.94 22.75 -35.17
N VAL A 106 4.07 23.98 -34.66
CA VAL A 106 4.19 24.23 -33.21
C VAL A 106 2.93 23.78 -32.46
N SER A 107 1.74 24.01 -33.01
CA SER A 107 0.46 23.55 -32.44
C SER A 107 0.41 22.03 -32.33
N SER A 108 0.90 21.29 -33.35
CA SER A 108 0.91 19.83 -33.31
C SER A 108 1.78 19.26 -32.18
N ILE A 109 2.94 19.89 -31.93
CA ILE A 109 3.86 19.52 -30.86
C ILE A 109 3.23 19.84 -29.50
N LEU A 110 2.61 21.02 -29.37
CA LEU A 110 1.96 21.43 -28.13
C LEU A 110 0.80 20.49 -27.76
N ILE A 111 -0.05 20.13 -28.72
CA ILE A 111 -1.15 19.17 -28.50
C ILE A 111 -0.61 17.82 -28.03
N SER A 112 0.44 17.32 -28.69
CA SER A 112 1.08 16.05 -28.33
C SER A 112 1.66 16.09 -26.91
N ALA A 113 2.29 17.21 -26.53
CA ALA A 113 2.85 17.41 -25.19
C ALA A 113 1.75 17.41 -24.11
N VAL A 114 0.64 18.13 -24.33
CA VAL A 114 -0.49 18.19 -23.39
C VAL A 114 -1.15 16.81 -23.23
N GLN A 115 -1.36 16.09 -24.32
CA GLN A 115 -1.90 14.72 -24.26
C GLN A 115 -0.97 13.76 -23.52
N GLY A 116 0.34 13.87 -23.75
CA GLY A 116 1.37 13.11 -23.03
C GLY A 116 1.33 13.36 -21.52
N GLN A 117 1.25 14.62 -21.10
CA GLN A 117 1.14 14.99 -19.69
C GLN A 117 -0.13 14.43 -19.04
N GLY A 118 -1.27 14.52 -19.72
CA GLY A 118 -2.53 13.95 -19.23
C GLY A 118 -2.47 12.44 -19.03
N LYS A 119 -1.81 11.72 -19.95
CA LYS A 119 -1.59 10.26 -19.82
C LYS A 119 -0.71 9.92 -18.62
N VAL A 120 0.41 10.61 -18.45
CA VAL A 120 1.33 10.39 -17.31
C VAL A 120 0.64 10.71 -15.98
N ALA A 121 -0.08 11.83 -15.90
CA ALA A 121 -0.82 12.22 -14.70
C ALA A 121 -1.87 11.16 -14.32
N SER A 122 -2.65 10.67 -15.30
CA SER A 122 -3.62 9.61 -15.07
C SER A 122 -2.97 8.31 -14.59
N LEU A 123 -1.86 7.88 -15.22
CA LEU A 123 -1.13 6.69 -14.80
C LEU A 123 -0.62 6.82 -13.37
N ASN A 124 -0.14 8.00 -12.99
CA ASN A 124 0.32 8.27 -11.62
C ASN A 124 -0.82 8.21 -10.61
N THR A 125 -2.00 8.75 -10.94
CA THR A 125 -3.20 8.63 -10.10
C THR A 125 -3.64 7.18 -9.94
N SER A 126 -3.71 6.42 -11.04
CA SER A 126 -4.06 4.99 -11.03
C SER A 126 -3.04 4.15 -10.26
N ALA A 127 -1.75 4.43 -10.42
CA ALA A 127 -0.68 3.78 -9.65
C ALA A 127 -0.80 4.07 -8.15
N SER A 128 -1.05 5.33 -7.79
CA SER A 128 -1.23 5.73 -6.39
C SER A 128 -2.43 5.02 -5.75
N ALA A 129 -3.57 4.97 -6.45
CA ALA A 129 -4.74 4.23 -5.98
C ALA A 129 -4.45 2.73 -5.80
N GLY A 130 -3.76 2.11 -6.76
CA GLY A 130 -3.36 0.70 -6.67
C GLY A 130 -2.41 0.41 -5.53
N GLN A 131 -1.44 1.30 -5.29
CA GLN A 131 -0.53 1.19 -4.16
C GLN A 131 -1.26 1.37 -2.83
N VAL A 132 -2.22 2.29 -2.73
CA VAL A 132 -3.04 2.45 -1.51
C VAL A 132 -3.86 1.18 -1.23
N ALA A 133 -4.51 0.61 -2.25
CA ALA A 133 -5.26 -0.64 -2.10
C ALA A 133 -4.35 -1.81 -1.69
N ALA A 134 -3.21 -1.99 -2.36
CA ALA A 134 -2.25 -3.04 -2.03
C ALA A 134 -1.67 -2.86 -0.63
N ARG A 135 -1.25 -1.65 -0.24
CA ARG A 135 -0.75 -1.36 1.11
C ARG A 135 -1.81 -1.62 2.17
N SER A 136 -3.05 -1.22 1.94
CA SER A 136 -4.15 -1.49 2.86
C SER A 136 -4.30 -2.99 3.15
N LEU A 137 -4.32 -3.82 2.11
CA LEU A 137 -4.35 -5.29 2.22
C LEU A 137 -3.09 -5.84 2.91
N VAL A 138 -1.92 -5.40 2.48
CA VAL A 138 -0.62 -5.87 3.01
C VAL A 138 -0.49 -5.57 4.49
N GLU A 139 -0.75 -4.33 4.91
CA GLU A 139 -0.68 -3.91 6.30
C GLU A 139 -1.74 -4.59 7.15
N GLY A 140 -2.96 -4.70 6.64
CA GLY A 140 -4.05 -5.36 7.35
C GLY A 140 -3.74 -6.84 7.60
N VAL A 141 -3.29 -7.56 6.57
CA VAL A 141 -2.94 -9.00 6.68
C VAL A 141 -1.69 -9.19 7.53
N ARG A 142 -0.67 -8.35 7.38
CA ARG A 142 0.57 -8.43 8.17
C ARG A 142 0.31 -8.28 9.67
N ASN A 143 -0.68 -7.46 10.03
CA ASN A 143 -1.11 -7.25 11.42
C ASN A 143 -2.28 -8.17 11.83
N ALA A 144 -2.67 -9.14 11.01
CA ALA A 144 -3.78 -10.03 11.31
C ALA A 144 -3.34 -11.27 12.09
N SER A 145 -4.17 -11.72 13.04
CA SER A 145 -3.99 -13.06 13.66
C SER A 145 -4.36 -14.18 12.68
N GLY A 146 -5.20 -13.87 11.70
CA GLY A 146 -5.57 -14.75 10.60
C GLY A 146 -6.49 -14.05 9.60
N PHE A 147 -6.69 -14.70 8.45
CA PHE A 147 -7.55 -14.20 7.40
C PHE A 147 -8.15 -15.36 6.58
N LYS A 148 -9.19 -15.03 5.82
CA LYS A 148 -9.85 -15.93 4.87
C LYS A 148 -10.10 -15.17 3.57
N VAL A 149 -9.98 -15.90 2.47
CA VAL A 149 -10.28 -15.40 1.13
C VAL A 149 -11.42 -16.23 0.57
N SER A 150 -12.47 -15.58 0.09
CA SER A 150 -13.57 -16.26 -0.59
C SER A 150 -13.15 -16.69 -2.00
N ALA A 151 -13.88 -17.62 -2.60
CA ALA A 151 -13.82 -17.82 -4.04
C ALA A 151 -14.22 -16.53 -4.77
N LEU A 152 -13.65 -16.32 -5.96
CA LEU A 152 -14.11 -15.29 -6.87
C LEU A 152 -15.46 -15.73 -7.45
N THR A 153 -16.44 -14.82 -7.43
CA THR A 153 -17.77 -15.02 -8.00
C THR A 153 -18.05 -13.93 -9.05
N ALA A 154 -19.19 -14.01 -9.73
CA ALA A 154 -19.64 -12.95 -10.64
C ALA A 154 -19.81 -11.59 -9.94
N GLY A 155 -20.12 -11.58 -8.64
CA GLY A 155 -20.24 -10.34 -7.86
C GLY A 155 -18.90 -9.76 -7.45
N GLY A 156 -17.91 -10.62 -7.19
CA GLY A 156 -16.67 -10.20 -6.57
C GLY A 156 -15.98 -11.26 -5.72
N GLN A 157 -14.98 -10.80 -4.98
CA GLN A 157 -14.19 -11.60 -4.05
C GLN A 157 -13.98 -10.85 -2.74
N LEU A 158 -14.12 -11.55 -1.63
CA LEU A 158 -13.99 -11.00 -0.28
C LEU A 158 -12.72 -11.53 0.40
N VAL A 159 -11.97 -10.63 1.02
CA VAL A 159 -10.89 -10.95 1.95
C VAL A 159 -11.31 -10.45 3.32
N GLN A 160 -11.28 -11.31 4.33
CA GLN A 160 -11.64 -10.97 5.69
C GLN A 160 -10.49 -11.33 6.62
N ALA A 161 -10.13 -10.42 7.52
CA ALA A 161 -9.03 -10.60 8.45
C ALA A 161 -9.39 -10.08 9.84
N ARG A 162 -8.84 -10.71 10.87
CA ARG A 162 -8.87 -10.20 12.23
C ARG A 162 -7.58 -9.44 12.51
N VAL A 163 -7.65 -8.11 12.54
CA VAL A 163 -6.48 -7.22 12.53
C VAL A 163 -6.25 -6.62 13.91
N GLY A 164 -5.03 -6.76 14.41
CA GLY A 164 -4.56 -6.14 15.64
C GLY A 164 -4.06 -4.73 15.38
N SER A 165 -4.38 -3.80 16.28
CA SER A 165 -3.86 -2.43 16.26
C SER A 165 -3.42 -2.02 17.65
N ALA A 166 -2.29 -1.31 17.75
CA ALA A 166 -1.84 -0.77 19.02
C ALA A 166 -2.82 0.31 19.51
N SER A 167 -3.32 0.16 20.74
CA SER A 167 -4.10 1.17 21.44
C SER A 167 -3.17 2.13 22.18
N PRO A 168 -3.56 3.40 22.40
CA PRO A 168 -2.93 4.24 23.40
C PRO A 168 -2.88 3.49 24.74
N GLY A 169 -1.69 3.29 25.30
CA GLY A 169 -1.46 2.44 26.49
C GLY A 169 -0.80 1.08 26.22
N GLY A 170 -0.49 0.75 24.96
CA GLY A 170 0.32 -0.44 24.60
C GLY A 170 -0.47 -1.75 24.51
N ALA A 171 -1.77 -1.74 24.83
CA ALA A 171 -2.65 -2.90 24.62
C ALA A 171 -2.98 -3.07 23.13
N ILE A 172 -3.11 -4.33 22.68
CA ILE A 172 -3.58 -4.64 21.32
C ILE A 172 -5.11 -4.63 21.31
N ALA A 173 -5.68 -3.77 20.46
CA ALA A 173 -7.10 -3.71 20.16
C ALA A 173 -7.38 -4.44 18.83
N TRP A 174 -8.33 -5.37 18.86
CA TRP A 174 -8.69 -6.20 17.71
C TRP A 174 -9.93 -5.68 17.00
N ARG A 175 -9.93 -5.79 15.67
CA ARG A 175 -11.09 -5.48 14.82
C ARG A 175 -11.17 -6.43 13.64
N CYS A 176 -12.37 -6.64 13.12
CA CYS A 176 -12.54 -7.27 11.82
C CYS A 176 -12.28 -6.22 10.73
N GLN A 177 -11.45 -6.57 9.76
CA GLN A 177 -11.20 -5.76 8.58
C GLN A 177 -11.48 -6.60 7.35
N SER A 178 -12.12 -5.99 6.36
CA SER A 178 -12.47 -6.68 5.12
C SER A 178 -12.18 -5.83 3.92
N TRP A 179 -11.84 -6.51 2.82
CA TRP A 179 -11.64 -5.93 1.52
C TRP A 179 -12.48 -6.69 0.52
N TYR A 180 -13.16 -5.96 -0.36
CA TYR A 180 -14.01 -6.55 -1.37
C TYR A 180 -13.57 -6.05 -2.74
N TYR A 181 -13.23 -6.97 -3.63
CA TYR A 181 -13.14 -6.68 -5.05
C TYR A 181 -14.52 -6.82 -5.66
N SER A 182 -15.08 -5.73 -6.19
CA SER A 182 -16.35 -5.72 -6.92
C SER A 182 -16.07 -5.78 -8.42
N VAL A 183 -16.59 -6.81 -9.08
CA VAL A 183 -16.48 -6.97 -10.54
C VAL A 183 -17.31 -5.89 -11.24
N SER A 184 -18.56 -5.68 -10.81
CA SER A 184 -19.47 -4.70 -11.43
C SER A 184 -19.01 -3.26 -11.26
N ALA A 185 -18.48 -2.89 -10.09
CA ALA A 185 -17.98 -1.54 -9.85
C ALA A 185 -16.54 -1.33 -10.33
N GLY A 186 -15.83 -2.40 -10.71
CA GLY A 186 -14.41 -2.35 -11.05
C GLY A 186 -13.59 -1.69 -9.94
N ALA A 187 -13.80 -2.09 -8.69
CA ALA A 187 -13.27 -1.37 -7.53
C ALA A 187 -12.82 -2.33 -6.42
N ILE A 188 -11.84 -1.89 -5.63
CA ILE A 188 -11.53 -2.50 -4.33
C ILE A 188 -12.12 -1.59 -3.27
N LEU A 189 -12.89 -2.18 -2.37
CA LEU A 189 -13.50 -1.51 -1.24
C LEU A 189 -12.94 -2.08 0.06
N THR A 190 -12.98 -1.30 1.14
CA THR A 190 -12.64 -1.76 2.49
C THR A 190 -13.70 -1.34 3.50
N ARG A 191 -13.86 -2.15 4.54
CA ARG A 191 -14.72 -1.86 5.69
C ARG A 191 -14.13 -2.51 6.94
N SER A 192 -14.36 -1.88 8.08
CA SER A 192 -13.96 -2.43 9.38
C SER A 192 -15.13 -2.48 10.35
N SER A 193 -15.06 -3.40 11.32
CA SER A 193 -16.05 -3.59 12.36
C SER A 193 -15.37 -3.99 13.66
N ARG A 194 -15.86 -3.45 14.79
CA ARG A 194 -15.42 -3.85 16.13
C ARG A 194 -16.34 -4.89 16.77
N THR A 195 -17.51 -5.15 16.19
CA THR A 195 -18.54 -5.98 16.79
C THR A 195 -18.62 -7.38 16.19
N GLY A 196 -18.11 -7.57 14.97
CA GLY A 196 -18.12 -8.88 14.34
C GLY A 196 -17.85 -8.85 12.83
N LEU A 197 -18.14 -9.99 12.19
CA LEU A 197 -17.96 -10.27 10.78
C LEU A 197 -18.53 -9.16 9.88
N VAL A 198 -17.80 -8.84 8.81
CA VAL A 198 -18.28 -7.95 7.74
C VAL A 198 -18.59 -8.81 6.52
N ALA A 199 -19.87 -9.04 6.24
CA ALA A 199 -20.31 -9.77 5.05
C ALA A 199 -19.97 -9.01 3.76
N ALA A 200 -19.87 -9.72 2.63
CA ALA A 200 -19.74 -9.09 1.32
C ALA A 200 -20.89 -8.08 1.10
N PRO A 201 -20.62 -6.93 0.45
CA PRO A 201 -21.69 -6.02 0.09
C PRO A 201 -22.67 -6.70 -0.88
N GLY A 202 -23.96 -6.42 -0.72
CA GLY A 202 -24.98 -6.80 -1.69
C GLY A 202 -24.94 -5.87 -2.90
N SER A 203 -26.11 -5.53 -3.43
CA SER A 203 -26.24 -4.48 -4.45
C SER A 203 -25.88 -3.09 -3.92
N ASP A 204 -26.04 -2.88 -2.61
CA ASP A 204 -25.65 -1.65 -1.93
C ASP A 204 -24.25 -1.77 -1.31
N ILE A 205 -23.42 -0.77 -1.62
CA ILE A 205 -22.06 -0.61 -1.11
C ILE A 205 -21.99 0.41 0.03
N ALA A 206 -23.12 0.85 0.58
CA ALA A 206 -23.16 1.75 1.72
C ALA A 206 -22.31 1.22 2.90
N GLY A 207 -21.55 2.13 3.53
CA GLY A 207 -20.63 1.81 4.61
C GLY A 207 -19.30 1.17 4.17
N TRP A 208 -19.09 0.93 2.88
CA TRP A 208 -17.80 0.53 2.31
C TRP A 208 -17.06 1.73 1.74
N THR A 209 -15.77 1.83 2.05
CA THR A 209 -14.88 2.86 1.50
C THR A 209 -14.19 2.33 0.26
N LYS A 210 -14.33 3.02 -0.88
CA LYS A 210 -13.57 2.69 -2.10
C LYS A 210 -12.10 3.08 -1.90
N VAL A 211 -11.18 2.13 -2.06
CA VAL A 211 -9.72 2.37 -1.98
C VAL A 211 -9.08 2.45 -3.36
N ALA A 212 -9.66 1.80 -4.36
CA ALA A 212 -9.25 1.90 -5.75
C ALA A 212 -10.44 1.69 -6.70
N THR A 213 -10.40 2.34 -7.85
CA THR A 213 -11.36 2.20 -8.97
C THR A 213 -10.63 1.82 -10.25
N GLY A 214 -11.36 1.38 -11.27
CA GLY A 214 -10.77 0.88 -12.52
C GLY A 214 -10.03 -0.45 -12.36
N VAL A 215 -10.33 -1.20 -11.31
CA VAL A 215 -9.68 -2.47 -10.97
C VAL A 215 -10.26 -3.61 -11.79
N SER A 216 -9.39 -4.42 -12.38
CA SER A 216 -9.76 -5.68 -13.05
C SER A 216 -8.75 -6.77 -12.75
N VAL A 217 -9.10 -8.02 -13.05
CA VAL A 217 -8.18 -9.15 -12.98
C VAL A 217 -7.33 -9.19 -14.26
N PRO A 218 -5.99 -9.31 -14.17
CA PRO A 218 -5.13 -9.46 -15.34
C PRO A 218 -5.43 -10.72 -16.13
N THR A 219 -5.19 -10.69 -17.44
CA THR A 219 -5.34 -11.88 -18.30
C THR A 219 -4.42 -13.00 -17.82
N GLY A 220 -4.93 -14.22 -17.72
CA GLY A 220 -4.18 -15.38 -17.22
C GLY A 220 -4.11 -15.48 -15.69
N VAL A 221 -4.71 -14.55 -14.94
CA VAL A 221 -4.85 -14.61 -13.49
C VAL A 221 -6.27 -15.06 -13.13
N ALA A 222 -6.40 -16.09 -12.28
CA ALA A 222 -7.70 -16.66 -11.94
C ALA A 222 -8.51 -15.80 -10.96
N ALA A 223 -7.85 -15.16 -10.00
CA ALA A 223 -8.47 -14.30 -9.00
C ALA A 223 -7.50 -13.23 -8.51
N PRO A 224 -7.98 -12.03 -8.14
CA PRO A 224 -7.11 -10.95 -7.70
C PRO A 224 -6.51 -11.19 -6.31
N PHE A 225 -7.15 -12.04 -5.51
CA PHE A 225 -6.67 -12.44 -4.20
C PHE A 225 -6.61 -13.96 -4.10
N VAL A 226 -5.48 -14.49 -3.64
CA VAL A 226 -5.31 -15.93 -3.41
C VAL A 226 -4.69 -16.13 -2.03
N GLY A 227 -5.43 -16.78 -1.13
CA GLY A 227 -4.97 -17.07 0.23
C GLY A 227 -4.53 -18.52 0.40
N ALA A 228 -3.40 -18.74 1.09
CA ALA A 228 -2.92 -20.04 1.49
C ALA A 228 -2.34 -19.99 2.91
N SER A 229 -3.01 -20.61 3.88
CA SER A 229 -2.64 -20.61 5.31
C SER A 229 -2.42 -19.19 5.86
N SER A 230 -1.16 -18.73 5.93
CA SER A 230 -0.78 -17.40 6.40
C SER A 230 -0.32 -16.46 5.28
N ARG A 231 -0.27 -16.89 4.01
CA ARG A 231 0.19 -16.10 2.86
C ARG A 231 -0.98 -15.62 2.01
N LEU A 232 -1.02 -14.33 1.71
CA LEU A 232 -1.92 -13.72 0.74
C LEU A 232 -1.13 -13.28 -0.50
N SER A 233 -1.53 -13.76 -1.66
CA SER A 233 -1.12 -13.22 -2.96
C SER A 233 -2.14 -12.22 -3.47
N ILE A 234 -1.67 -11.08 -3.94
CA ILE A 234 -2.45 -9.95 -4.46
C ILE A 234 -1.99 -9.73 -5.89
N ASP A 235 -2.92 -9.77 -6.86
CA ASP A 235 -2.61 -9.58 -8.27
C ASP A 235 -3.80 -8.99 -9.04
N PHE A 236 -3.83 -7.67 -9.16
CA PHE A 236 -4.86 -6.97 -9.91
C PHE A 236 -4.23 -5.94 -10.86
N GLN A 237 -5.02 -5.40 -11.78
CA GLN A 237 -4.60 -4.27 -12.61
C GLN A 237 -5.58 -3.11 -12.50
N ILE A 238 -5.07 -1.89 -12.66
CA ILE A 238 -5.87 -0.67 -12.66
C ILE A 238 -5.78 0.02 -14.01
N ALA A 239 -6.93 0.42 -14.55
CA ALA A 239 -7.01 1.22 -15.77
C ALA A 239 -6.53 2.67 -15.54
N GLY A 240 -5.71 3.15 -16.45
CA GLY A 240 -5.44 4.57 -16.69
C GLY A 240 -6.18 5.06 -17.94
N THR A 241 -5.95 6.31 -18.34
CA THR A 241 -6.50 6.86 -19.57
C THR A 241 -5.98 6.16 -20.83
N GLY A 242 -6.79 6.17 -21.89
CA GLY A 242 -6.42 5.59 -23.19
C GLY A 242 -6.23 4.06 -23.18
N GLY A 243 -6.91 3.35 -22.28
CA GLY A 243 -6.88 1.88 -22.21
C GLY A 243 -5.61 1.27 -21.62
N THR A 244 -4.66 2.10 -21.16
CA THR A 244 -3.45 1.60 -20.51
C THR A 244 -3.80 0.96 -19.17
N LYS A 245 -3.22 -0.20 -18.85
CA LYS A 245 -3.45 -0.89 -17.56
C LYS A 245 -2.13 -1.07 -16.83
N LEU A 246 -2.13 -0.80 -15.53
CA LEU A 246 -1.00 -1.03 -14.65
C LEU A 246 -1.29 -2.23 -13.74
N ARG A 247 -0.43 -3.25 -13.78
CA ARG A 247 -0.53 -4.41 -12.90
C ARG A 247 0.15 -4.15 -11.56
N ILE A 248 -0.53 -4.52 -10.48
CA ILE A 248 -0.05 -4.51 -9.11
C ILE A 248 -0.05 -5.96 -8.62
N ALA A 249 1.15 -6.53 -8.46
CA ALA A 249 1.34 -7.89 -7.98
C ALA A 249 2.27 -7.89 -6.76
N THR A 250 1.84 -8.49 -5.66
CA THR A 250 2.63 -8.60 -4.44
C THR A 250 2.14 -9.76 -3.57
N THR A 251 2.95 -10.21 -2.61
CA THR A 251 2.54 -11.19 -1.62
C THR A 251 2.88 -10.72 -0.21
N THR A 252 2.04 -11.06 0.76
CA THR A 252 2.24 -10.76 2.18
C THR A 252 1.95 -11.99 3.02
N THR A 253 2.45 -12.01 4.25
CA THR A 253 2.17 -13.05 5.23
C THR A 253 1.62 -12.44 6.50
N SER A 254 0.63 -13.08 7.11
CA SER A 254 0.12 -12.69 8.42
C SER A 254 1.15 -13.00 9.51
N SER A 255 1.32 -12.07 10.45
CA SER A 255 2.12 -12.33 11.64
C SER A 255 1.27 -13.11 12.63
N ALA A 256 1.77 -14.23 13.17
CA ALA A 256 1.10 -14.91 14.28
C ALA A 256 1.17 -14.03 15.54
N GLN A 257 0.30 -13.03 15.62
CA GLN A 257 0.14 -12.16 16.77
C GLN A 257 -0.66 -12.91 17.83
N THR A 258 -0.22 -12.83 19.09
CA THR A 258 -0.94 -13.46 20.22
C THR A 258 -2.33 -12.86 20.32
N ASP A 259 -3.32 -13.70 20.05
CA ASP A 259 -4.72 -13.34 20.03
C ASP A 259 -5.23 -13.09 21.45
N THR A 260 -5.37 -11.82 21.82
CA THR A 260 -6.02 -11.40 23.07
C THR A 260 -7.51 -11.17 22.84
N THR A 261 -8.36 -11.47 23.82
CA THR A 261 -9.84 -11.41 23.70
C THR A 261 -10.44 -10.01 23.69
N THR A 262 -9.64 -8.95 23.51
CA THR A 262 -10.05 -7.53 23.52
C THR A 262 -10.85 -7.08 22.28
N GLY A 263 -11.44 -8.00 21.50
CA GLY A 263 -12.25 -7.68 20.32
C GLY A 263 -13.01 -8.88 19.77
N PRO A 264 -13.58 -8.77 18.55
CA PRO A 264 -14.47 -9.79 18.00
C PRO A 264 -13.71 -11.10 17.75
N ALA A 265 -14.21 -12.20 18.31
CA ALA A 265 -13.60 -13.52 18.18
C ALA A 265 -13.76 -14.13 16.77
N THR A 266 -14.81 -13.74 16.04
CA THR A 266 -15.16 -14.30 14.72
C THR A 266 -15.15 -13.21 13.65
N CYS A 267 -14.16 -13.25 12.76
CA CYS A 267 -14.04 -12.33 11.62
C CYS A 267 -14.05 -13.02 10.25
N TYR A 268 -14.20 -14.35 10.18
CA TYR A 268 -14.19 -15.13 8.94
C TYR A 268 -14.64 -16.59 9.15
#